data_AF-A0A1G7VS06-F1
#
_entry.id   AF-A0A1G7VS06-F1
#
_cell.length_a   1.000
_cell.length_b   1.000
_cell.length_c   1.000
_cell.angle_alpha   90.00
_cell.angle_beta   90.00
_cell.angle_gamma   90.00
#
_symmetry.space_group_name_H-M   'P 1'
#
loop_
_entity.id
_entity.type
_entity.pdbx_description
1 polymer ?
#
loop_
_entity_poly.entity_id
_entity_poly.type
_entity_poly.pdbx_seq_one_letter_code
_entity_poly.pdbx_strand_id
1 'polypeptide(L)'
;MNEMQISKQEEFGKTRIVEITDKHLYEEIVKELYDIYKRKNHDYGDSFSIVYKKFGLQSAVIRLWDKLLRLETLLNAEAQVDESIEDTLKDIANYAILTLMELKKSNKSYLQL
;
A
#
# COMPACT_ATOMS: atom_id res chain seq x y z
N MET A 1 8.86 26.60 9.66
CA MET A 1 7.66 27.09 8.94
C MET A 1 7.45 26.12 7.80
N ASN A 2 6.47 25.21 7.89
CA ASN A 2 6.15 24.35 6.75
C ASN A 2 5.49 25.22 5.68
N GLU A 3 6.04 25.18 4.46
CA GLU A 3 5.38 25.78 3.30
C GLU A 3 4.07 25.02 3.06
N MET A 4 2.98 25.78 3.01
CA MET A 4 1.62 25.28 2.83
C MET A 4 1.46 24.70 1.42
N GLN A 5 1.29 23.39 1.30
CA GLN A 5 1.00 22.76 0.02
C GLN A 5 -0.49 22.88 -0.31
N ILE A 6 -0.78 23.29 -1.54
CA ILE A 6 -2.12 23.58 -2.04
C ILE A 6 -2.33 22.74 -3.30
N SER A 7 -3.42 21.96 -3.36
CA SER A 7 -3.86 21.28 -4.58
C SER A 7 -5.13 21.92 -5.13
N LYS A 8 -5.25 21.95 -6.46
CA LYS A 8 -6.46 22.40 -7.16
C LYS A 8 -7.31 21.17 -7.46
N GLN A 9 -8.52 21.11 -6.91
CA GLN A 9 -9.52 20.14 -7.34
C GLN A 9 -10.65 20.89 -8.08
N GLU A 10 -11.07 20.32 -9.20
CA GLU A 10 -12.19 20.82 -10.00
C GLU A 10 -13.46 20.03 -9.68
N GLU A 11 -14.42 20.68 -9.04
CA GLU A 11 -15.80 20.21 -8.97
C GLU A 11 -16.72 21.35 -9.44
N PHE A 12 -17.63 21.04 -10.38
CA PHE A 12 -18.69 21.94 -10.83
C PHE A 12 -18.23 23.37 -11.20
N GLY A 13 -17.15 23.48 -11.99
CA GLY A 13 -16.72 24.76 -12.58
C GLY A 13 -16.23 25.82 -11.58
N LYS A 14 -15.96 25.45 -10.33
CA LYS A 14 -15.32 26.32 -9.33
C LYS A 14 -14.00 25.72 -8.88
N THR A 15 -12.91 26.42 -9.13
CA THR A 15 -11.60 26.09 -8.54
C THR A 15 -11.67 26.36 -7.03
N ARG A 16 -11.66 25.29 -6.23
CA ARG A 16 -11.50 25.42 -4.77
C ARG A 16 -10.03 25.21 -4.43
N ILE A 17 -9.46 26.19 -3.73
CA ILE A 17 -8.17 26.04 -3.04
C ILE A 17 -8.48 25.23 -1.78
N VAL A 18 -7.97 24.00 -1.71
CA VAL A 18 -8.11 23.16 -0.52
C VAL A 18 -6.78 23.14 0.21
N GLU A 19 -6.81 23.46 1.49
CA GLU A 19 -5.66 23.26 2.38
C GLU A 19 -5.41 21.75 2.49
N ILE A 20 -4.24 21.29 2.05
CA ILE A 20 -3.87 19.89 2.17
C ILE A 20 -3.55 19.63 3.64
N THR A 21 -4.48 18.98 4.34
CA THR A 21 -4.26 18.51 5.70
C THR A 21 -3.76 17.07 5.69
N ASP A 22 -3.09 16.64 6.77
CA ASP A 22 -2.64 15.25 6.94
C ASP A 22 -3.77 14.24 6.72
N LYS A 23 -5.00 14.60 7.11
CA LYS A 23 -6.20 13.81 6.86
C LYS A 23 -6.47 13.61 5.37
N HIS A 24 -6.42 14.68 4.57
CA HIS A 24 -6.66 14.58 3.13
C HIS A 24 -5.59 13.74 2.44
N LEU A 25 -4.32 13.92 2.79
CA LEU A 25 -3.22 13.09 2.26
C LEU A 25 -3.41 11.61 2.61
N TYR A 26 -3.79 11.32 3.86
CA TYR A 26 -4.06 9.95 4.28
C TYR A 26 -5.22 9.32 3.49
N GLU A 27 -6.32 10.05 3.29
CA GLU A 27 -7.47 9.60 2.50
C GLU A 27 -7.10 9.33 1.04
N GLU A 28 -6.27 10.20 0.44
CA GLU A 28 -5.76 10.04 -0.92
C GLU A 28 -4.90 8.79 -1.06
N ILE A 29 -3.93 8.60 -0.14
CA ILE A 29 -3.07 7.40 -0.13
C ILE A 29 -3.90 6.13 0.03
N VAL A 30 -4.88 6.11 0.95
CA VAL A 30 -5.76 4.94 1.14
C VAL A 30 -6.57 4.62 -0.12
N LYS A 31 -7.06 5.65 -0.82
CA LYS A 31 -7.76 5.48 -2.10
C LYS A 31 -6.85 4.87 -3.16
N GLU A 32 -5.62 5.36 -3.27
CA GLU A 32 -4.62 4.79 -4.18
C GLU A 32 -4.26 3.35 -3.85
N LEU A 33 -4.10 3.01 -2.56
CA LEU A 33 -3.88 1.63 -2.13
C LEU A 33 -5.02 0.72 -2.59
N TYR A 34 -6.27 1.17 -2.44
CA TYR A 34 -7.44 0.43 -2.92
C TYR A 34 -7.44 0.27 -4.45
N ASP A 35 -7.05 1.29 -5.20
CA ASP A 35 -6.94 1.21 -6.65
C ASP A 35 -5.83 0.25 -7.10
N ILE A 36 -4.67 0.25 -6.43
CA ILE A 36 -3.59 -0.72 -6.65
C ILE A 36 -4.08 -2.14 -6.36
N TYR A 37 -4.76 -2.34 -5.23
CA TYR A 37 -5.35 -3.64 -4.89
C TYR A 37 -6.27 -4.14 -6.01
N LYS A 38 -7.21 -3.30 -6.48
CA LYS A 38 -8.11 -3.65 -7.59
C LYS A 38 -7.36 -4.03 -8.86
N ARG A 39 -6.37 -3.23 -9.27
CA ARG A 39 -5.54 -3.50 -10.47
C ARG A 39 -4.81 -4.83 -10.33
N LYS A 40 -4.05 -5.03 -9.25
CA LYS A 40 -3.29 -6.26 -9.03
C LYS A 40 -4.20 -7.50 -8.91
N ASN A 41 -5.36 -7.37 -8.28
CA ASN A 41 -6.31 -8.47 -8.18
C ASN A 41 -6.97 -8.80 -9.53
N HIS A 42 -7.12 -7.82 -10.43
CA HIS A 42 -7.54 -8.08 -11.80
C HIS A 42 -6.43 -8.80 -12.61
N ASP A 43 -5.19 -8.35 -12.48
CA ASP A 43 -4.05 -8.87 -13.25
C ASP A 43 -3.61 -10.28 -12.80
N TYR A 44 -3.69 -10.56 -11.49
CA TYR A 44 -3.16 -11.79 -10.87
C TYR A 44 -4.23 -12.65 -10.18
N GLY A 45 -5.49 -12.22 -10.18
CA GLY A 45 -6.57 -12.90 -9.44
C GLY A 45 -6.27 -13.03 -7.95
N ASP A 46 -6.72 -14.13 -7.35
CA ASP A 46 -6.51 -14.49 -5.94
C ASP A 46 -5.09 -15.03 -5.62
N SER A 47 -4.06 -14.63 -6.38
CA SER A 47 -2.70 -15.19 -6.24
C SER A 47 -2.17 -15.13 -4.81
N PHE A 48 -2.33 -13.98 -4.13
CA PHE A 48 -1.94 -13.85 -2.72
C PHE A 48 -2.72 -14.83 -1.83
N SER A 49 -4.04 -14.87 -1.95
CA SER A 49 -4.92 -15.74 -1.16
C SER A 49 -4.57 -17.22 -1.34
N ILE A 50 -4.21 -17.65 -2.56
CA ILE A 50 -3.79 -19.04 -2.84
C ILE A 50 -2.50 -19.38 -2.09
N VAL A 51 -1.48 -18.52 -2.20
CA VAL A 51 -0.19 -18.72 -1.53
C VAL A 51 -0.37 -18.67 0.00
N TYR A 52 -1.19 -17.74 0.49
CA TYR A 52 -1.52 -17.63 1.90
C TYR A 52 -2.23 -18.86 2.45
N LYS A 53 -3.20 -19.43 1.73
CA LYS A 53 -3.86 -20.68 2.14
C LYS A 53 -2.90 -21.86 2.23
N LYS A 54 -1.86 -21.88 1.38
CA LYS A 54 -0.85 -22.95 1.36
C LYS A 54 0.20 -22.80 2.45
N PHE A 55 0.67 -21.58 2.73
CA PHE A 55 1.84 -21.34 3.58
C PHE A 55 1.56 -20.48 4.81
N GLY A 56 0.33 -20.00 5.00
CA GLY A 56 -0.07 -19.15 6.13
C GLY A 56 0.69 -17.83 6.19
N LEU A 57 0.88 -17.33 7.42
CA LEU A 57 1.56 -16.06 7.69
C LEU A 57 3.00 -16.01 7.18
N GLN A 58 3.66 -17.16 7.03
CA GLN A 58 5.01 -17.24 6.47
C GLN A 58 5.05 -16.64 5.05
N SER A 59 4.01 -16.84 4.25
CA SER A 59 3.93 -16.20 2.92
C SER A 59 3.87 -14.68 3.00
N ALA A 60 3.11 -14.13 3.96
CA ALA A 60 3.01 -12.70 4.18
C ALA A 60 4.33 -12.11 4.66
N VAL A 61 5.00 -12.77 5.60
CA VAL A 61 6.32 -12.36 6.12
C VAL A 61 7.34 -12.29 4.98
N ILE A 62 7.43 -13.31 4.13
CA ILE A 62 8.36 -13.33 3.00
C ILE A 62 8.07 -12.17 2.04
N ARG A 63 6.81 -11.95 1.67
CA ARG A 63 6.44 -10.88 0.72
C ARG A 63 6.71 -9.48 1.26
N LEU A 64 6.44 -9.26 2.56
CA LEU A 64 6.75 -8.01 3.24
C LEU A 64 8.26 -7.80 3.31
N TRP A 65 9.01 -8.85 3.65
CA TRP A 65 10.46 -8.83 3.71
C TRP A 65 11.10 -8.47 2.37
N ASP A 66 10.65 -9.08 1.27
CA ASP A 66 11.13 -8.76 -0.08
C ASP A 66 10.96 -7.27 -0.43
N LYS A 67 9.87 -6.65 0.03
CA LYS A 67 9.60 -5.23 -0.19
C LYS A 67 10.42 -4.33 0.72
N LEU A 68 10.66 -4.74 1.96
CA LEU A 68 11.57 -4.03 2.87
C LEU A 68 13.01 -4.04 2.34
N LEU A 69 13.51 -5.18 1.87
CA LEU A 69 14.84 -5.26 1.25
C LEU A 69 14.95 -4.37 0.00
N ARG A 70 13.88 -4.29 -0.79
CA ARG A 70 13.83 -3.34 -1.91
C ARG A 70 13.92 -1.90 -1.43
N LEU A 71 13.16 -1.53 -0.40
CA LEU A 71 13.22 -0.19 0.18
C LEU A 71 14.63 0.14 0.67
N GLU A 72 15.28 -0.78 1.37
CA GLU A 72 16.68 -0.64 1.80
C GLU A 72 17.62 -0.45 0.60
N THR A 73 17.40 -1.17 -0.51
CA THR A 73 18.19 -1.03 -1.73
C THR A 73 18.00 0.36 -2.36
N LEU A 74 16.76 0.84 -2.45
CA LEU A 74 16.44 2.16 -2.99
C LEU A 74 16.99 3.31 -2.15
N LEU A 75 17.16 3.12 -0.84
CA LEU A 75 17.76 4.12 0.05
C LEU A 75 19.29 4.19 -0.07
N ASN A 76 19.94 3.08 -0.39
CA ASN A 76 21.41 2.95 -0.37
C ASN A 76 22.08 3.13 -1.73
N ALA A 77 21.32 3.24 -2.82
CA ALA A 77 21.86 3.30 -4.17
C ALA A 77 21.19 4.39 -5.02
N GLU A 78 21.92 4.95 -6.00
CA GLU A 78 21.34 5.55 -7.21
C GLU A 78 20.76 4.43 -8.11
N ALA A 79 19.96 3.54 -7.52
CA ALA A 79 19.55 2.32 -8.20
C ALA A 79 18.67 2.67 -9.39
N GLN A 80 19.10 2.25 -10.59
CA GLN A 80 18.31 2.15 -11.81
C GLN A 80 17.27 1.04 -11.65
N VAL A 81 16.34 1.20 -10.71
CA VAL A 81 15.18 0.33 -10.56
C VAL A 81 14.00 1.08 -11.16
N ASP A 82 13.21 0.40 -11.98
CA ASP A 82 12.00 0.95 -12.62
C ASP A 82 10.86 1.23 -11.61
N GLU A 83 11.11 1.18 -10.30
CA GLU A 83 10.09 1.25 -9.25
C GLU A 83 10.52 2.21 -8.13
N SER A 84 9.63 3.12 -7.75
CA SER A 84 9.94 4.21 -6.82
C SER A 84 9.89 3.77 -5.34
N ILE A 85 10.45 4.61 -4.46
CA ILE A 85 10.29 4.46 -2.99
C ILE A 85 8.80 4.46 -2.63
N GLU A 86 8.02 5.35 -3.24
CA GLU A 86 6.60 5.49 -2.99
C GLU A 86 5.82 4.23 -3.39
N ASP A 87 6.09 3.67 -4.56
CA ASP A 87 5.47 2.42 -5.01
C ASP A 87 5.82 1.25 -4.06
N THR A 88 7.07 1.20 -3.60
CA THR A 88 7.53 0.18 -2.66
C THR A 88 6.81 0.30 -1.32
N LEU A 89 6.61 1.51 -0.80
CA LEU A 89 5.85 1.75 0.44
C LEU A 89 4.37 1.38 0.26
N LYS A 90 3.76 1.71 -0.89
CA LYS A 90 2.39 1.32 -1.21
C LYS A 90 2.22 -0.20 -1.29
N ASP A 91 3.23 -0.90 -1.81
CA ASP A 91 3.25 -2.36 -1.83
C ASP A 91 3.33 -2.96 -0.43
N ILE A 92 4.19 -2.44 0.45
CA ILE A 92 4.28 -2.87 1.84
C ILE A 92 2.92 -2.70 2.53
N ALA A 93 2.29 -1.54 2.38
CA ALA A 93 0.98 -1.26 2.96
C ALA A 93 -0.10 -2.22 2.42
N ASN A 94 -0.14 -2.47 1.11
CA ASN A 94 -1.09 -3.40 0.50
C ASN A 94 -0.89 -4.85 0.97
N TYR A 95 0.35 -5.34 1.07
CA TYR A 95 0.60 -6.69 1.60
C TYR A 95 0.19 -6.84 3.07
N ALA A 96 0.36 -5.80 3.88
CA ALA A 96 -0.15 -5.79 5.26
C ALA A 96 -1.70 -5.87 5.29
N ILE A 97 -2.38 -5.07 4.45
CA ILE A 97 -3.85 -5.08 4.33
C ILE A 97 -4.35 -6.45 3.85
N LEU A 98 -3.75 -7.02 2.79
CA LEU A 98 -4.11 -8.34 2.26
C LEU A 98 -3.96 -9.44 3.32
N THR A 99 -2.90 -9.37 4.12
CA THR A 99 -2.68 -10.29 5.24
C THR A 99 -3.79 -10.16 6.29
N LEU A 100 -4.15 -8.93 6.68
CA LEU A 100 -5.27 -8.67 7.58
C LEU A 100 -6.61 -9.17 7.02
N MET A 101 -6.82 -9.06 5.70
CA MET A 101 -8.02 -9.60 5.06
C MET A 101 -8.09 -11.12 5.19
N GLU A 102 -7.00 -11.85 4.93
CA GLU A 102 -6.97 -13.31 5.07
C GLU A 102 -7.11 -13.76 6.53
N LEU A 103 -6.52 -13.01 7.46
CA LEU A 103 -6.71 -13.20 8.90
C LEU A 103 -8.19 -13.08 9.30
N LYS A 104 -8.85 -12.00 8.86
CA LYS A 104 -10.27 -11.78 9.11
C LYS A 104 -11.15 -12.86 8.47
N LYS A 105 -10.85 -13.29 7.23
CA LYS A 105 -11.57 -14.39 6.55
C LYS A 105 -11.44 -15.73 7.28
N SER A 106 -10.29 -15.99 7.89
CA SER A 106 -10.00 -17.25 8.57
C SER A 106 -10.49 -17.32 10.02
N ASN A 107 -11.12 -16.25 10.55
CA ASN A 107 -11.52 -16.11 11.96
C ASN A 107 -10.38 -16.42 12.95
N LYS A 108 -9.13 -16.34 12.52
CA LYS A 108 -7.98 -16.58 13.39
C LYS A 108 -7.68 -15.29 14.14
N SER A 109 -8.06 -15.26 15.42
CA SER A 109 -7.55 -14.26 16.35
C SER A 109 -6.10 -14.61 16.69
N TYR A 110 -5.14 -13.85 16.13
CA TYR A 110 -3.74 -13.94 16.56
C TYR A 110 -3.44 -12.98 17.74
N LEU A 111 -4.47 -12.50 18.45
CA LEU A 111 -4.32 -11.92 19.77
C LEU A 111 -4.06 -13.04 20.78
N GLN A 112 -2.84 -13.59 20.76
CA GLN A 112 -2.20 -14.32 21.87
C GLN A 112 -0.76 -14.65 21.44
N LEU A 113 0.14 -13.72 21.75
CA LEU A 113 1.48 -14.03 22.23
C LEU A 113 1.48 -13.82 23.73
#